data_AF-M2WZA7-F1
#
_entry.id   AF-M2WZA7-F1
#
_cell.length_a   1.000
_cell.length_b   1.000
_cell.length_c   1.000
_cell.angle_alpha   90.00
_cell.angle_beta   90.00
_cell.angle_gamma   90.00
#
_symmetry.space_group_name_H-M   'P 1'
#
loop_
_entity.id
_entity.type
_entity.pdbx_description
1 polymer ?
#
loop_
_entity_poly.entity_id
_entity_poly.type
_entity_poly.pdbx_seq_one_letter_code
_entity_poly.pdbx_strand_id
1 'polypeptide(L)'
;MTPLTQYLQDTPAGTQCSSSLQSLFTQLEKFQLTVGELQMIANQRPNSVLQLLCILFDCERRFTEEEMAVSWVSTFSLFPIGDLVICLGNITNY
;
A
#
# COMPACT_ATOMS: atom_id res chain seq x y z
N MET A 1 7.36 20.15 -14.16
CA MET A 1 7.38 19.08 -13.14
C MET A 1 8.14 19.57 -11.93
N THR A 2 7.58 19.46 -10.73
CA THR A 2 8.27 19.88 -9.51
C THR A 2 9.20 18.76 -9.01
N PRO A 3 10.23 19.06 -8.20
CA PRO A 3 11.07 18.04 -7.56
C PRO A 3 10.26 17.00 -6.78
N LEU A 4 9.12 17.40 -6.20
CA LEU A 4 8.20 16.53 -5.48
C LEU A 4 7.53 15.51 -6.40
N THR A 5 7.02 15.95 -7.57
CA THR A 5 6.39 15.04 -8.53
C THR A 5 7.40 14.01 -9.04
N GLN A 6 8.65 14.43 -9.28
CA GLN A 6 9.73 13.53 -9.70
C GLN A 6 10.03 12.50 -8.61
N TYR A 7 10.20 12.93 -7.36
CA TYR A 7 10.43 12.02 -6.24
C TYR A 7 9.33 10.95 -6.12
N LEU A 8 8.06 11.34 -6.24
CA LEU A 8 6.95 10.39 -6.16
C LEU A 8 6.94 9.38 -7.31
N GLN A 9 7.30 9.79 -8.53
CA GLN A 9 7.44 8.88 -9.68
C GLN A 9 8.52 7.84 -9.49
N ASP A 10 9.61 8.21 -8.81
CA ASP A 10 10.73 7.32 -8.54
C ASP A 10 10.44 6.36 -7.36
N THR A 11 9.29 6.51 -6.69
CA THR A 11 8.85 5.62 -5.59
C THR A 11 7.77 4.63 -6.03
N PRO A 12 7.57 3.54 -5.28
CA PRO A 12 6.46 2.60 -5.52
C PRO A 12 5.05 3.22 -5.45
N ALA A 13 4.91 4.40 -4.83
CA ALA A 13 3.66 5.15 -4.81
C ALA A 13 3.31 5.75 -6.19
N GLY A 14 4.30 6.03 -7.03
CA GLY A 14 4.11 6.65 -8.35
C GLY A 14 3.37 5.77 -9.36
N THR A 15 3.26 4.47 -9.11
CA THR A 15 2.55 3.51 -9.97
C THR A 15 1.09 3.30 -9.56
N GLN A 16 0.56 4.08 -8.61
CA GLN A 16 -0.76 3.85 -8.04
C GLN A 16 -1.79 4.83 -8.60
N CYS A 17 -3.02 4.33 -8.74
CA CYS A 17 -4.18 5.12 -9.11
C CYS A 17 -5.21 5.13 -7.97
N SER A 18 -6.07 6.15 -7.94
CA SER A 18 -7.05 6.35 -6.87
C SER A 18 -7.99 5.16 -6.70
N SER A 19 -8.38 4.49 -7.81
CA SER A 19 -9.23 3.30 -7.78
C SER A 19 -8.53 2.08 -7.16
N SER A 20 -7.23 1.91 -7.43
CA SER A 20 -6.42 0.85 -6.81
C SER A 20 -6.26 1.08 -5.31
N LEU A 21 -6.00 2.33 -4.90
CA LEU A 21 -5.91 2.71 -3.49
C LEU A 21 -7.23 2.47 -2.74
N GLN A 22 -8.36 2.83 -3.35
CA GLN A 22 -9.66 2.60 -2.74
C GLN A 22 -9.96 1.12 -2.56
N SER A 23 -9.67 0.31 -3.59
CA SER A 23 -9.84 -1.15 -3.54
C SER A 23 -8.92 -1.80 -2.49
N LEU A 24 -7.70 -1.28 -2.33
CA LEU A 24 -6.76 -1.70 -1.30
C LEU A 24 -7.31 -1.39 0.09
N PHE A 25 -7.74 -0.15 0.34
CA PHE A 25 -8.23 0.26 1.66
C PHE A 25 -9.48 -0.51 2.07
N THR A 26 -10.45 -0.70 1.17
CA THR A 26 -11.65 -1.51 1.45
C THR A 26 -11.30 -2.95 1.88
N GLN A 27 -10.26 -3.55 1.30
CA GLN A 27 -9.84 -4.91 1.68
C GLN A 27 -9.03 -4.94 2.98
N LEU A 28 -8.37 -3.83 3.32
CA LEU A 28 -7.59 -3.70 4.55
C LEU A 28 -8.44 -3.33 5.77
N GLU A 29 -9.69 -2.86 5.58
CA GLU A 29 -10.62 -2.48 6.67
C GLU A 29 -10.77 -3.60 7.72
N LYS A 30 -10.73 -4.86 7.32
CA LYS A 30 -10.87 -6.02 8.21
C LYS A 30 -9.74 -6.17 9.23
N PHE A 31 -8.57 -5.57 9.00
CA PHE A 31 -7.38 -5.72 9.85
C PHE A 31 -7.25 -4.62 10.93
N GLN A 32 -8.21 -3.69 11.01
CA GLN A 32 -8.18 -2.57 11.97
C GLN A 32 -6.83 -1.83 11.99
N LEU A 33 -6.25 -1.60 10.80
CA LEU A 33 -4.97 -0.89 10.67
C LEU A 33 -5.13 0.57 11.06
N THR A 34 -4.09 1.13 11.68
CA THR A 34 -4.04 2.56 11.94
C THR A 34 -3.88 3.33 10.62
N VAL A 35 -4.27 4.61 10.62
CA VAL A 35 -4.11 5.48 9.45
C VAL A 35 -2.64 5.55 9.01
N GLY A 36 -1.71 5.54 9.96
CA GLY A 36 -0.26 5.53 9.68
C GLY A 36 0.18 4.25 8.97
N GLU A 37 -0.27 3.08 9.44
CA GLU A 37 0.02 1.79 8.79
C GLU A 37 -0.55 1.74 7.38
N LEU A 38 -1.79 2.20 7.18
CA LEU A 38 -2.42 2.28 5.85
C LEU A 38 -1.63 3.19 4.89
N GLN A 39 -1.20 4.36 5.35
CA GLN A 39 -0.38 5.28 4.57
C GLN A 39 0.99 4.68 4.24
N MET A 40 1.61 3.96 5.19
CA MET A 40 2.89 3.31 4.95
C MET A 40 2.76 2.15 3.94
N ILE A 41 1.70 1.34 4.02
CA ILE A 41 1.42 0.29 3.02
C ILE A 41 1.22 0.91 1.64
N ALA A 42 0.45 1.99 1.54
CA ALA A 42 0.25 2.71 0.28
C ALA A 42 1.58 3.28 -0.27
N ASN A 43 2.40 3.91 0.57
CA ASN A 43 3.65 4.53 0.11
C ASN A 43 4.73 3.51 -0.27
N GLN A 44 4.88 2.44 0.53
CA GLN A 44 5.98 1.49 0.40
C GLN A 44 5.65 0.31 -0.51
N ARG A 45 4.35 0.04 -0.75
CA ARG A 45 3.87 -1.05 -1.60
C ARG A 45 4.57 -2.39 -1.29
N PRO A 46 4.44 -2.90 -0.05
CA PRO A 46 5.16 -4.08 0.37
C PRO A 46 4.85 -5.25 -0.57
N ASN A 47 5.89 -5.96 -1.01
CA ASN A 47 5.80 -7.08 -1.94
C ASN A 47 6.13 -8.44 -1.29
N SER A 48 6.39 -8.42 0.01
CA SER A 48 6.67 -9.60 0.82
C SER A 48 6.08 -9.43 2.21
N VAL A 49 5.76 -10.57 2.85
CA VAL A 49 5.26 -10.61 4.22
C VAL A 49 6.22 -9.89 5.16
N LEU A 50 7.54 -10.07 4.99
CA LEU A 50 8.55 -9.41 5.83
C LEU A 50 8.46 -7.88 5.79
N GLN A 51 8.32 -7.28 4.60
CA GLN A 51 8.20 -5.82 4.48
C GLN A 51 6.96 -5.28 5.17
N LEU A 52 5.88 -6.04 5.10
CA LEU A 52 4.64 -5.70 5.78
C LEU A 52 4.77 -5.81 7.30
N LEU A 53 5.44 -6.84 7.83
CA LEU A 53 5.73 -6.96 9.26
C LEU A 53 6.58 -5.78 9.78
N CYS A 54 7.43 -5.20 8.93
CA CYS A 54 8.16 -3.96 9.27
C CYS A 54 7.28 -2.71 9.34
N ILE A 55 6.10 -2.72 8.70
CA ILE A 55 5.16 -1.60 8.71
C ILE A 55 4.18 -1.73 9.88
N LEU A 56 3.70 -2.95 10.14
CA LEU A 56 2.67 -3.21 11.14
C LEU A 56 3.27 -3.18 12.55
N PHE A 57 2.71 -2.32 13.41
CA PHE A 57 3.16 -2.24 14.78
C PHE A 57 2.57 -3.38 15.61
N ASP A 58 3.43 -4.05 16.37
CA ASP A 58 3.07 -5.15 17.28
C ASP A 58 2.22 -6.25 16.59
N CYS A 59 2.58 -6.58 15.34
CA CYS A 59 1.81 -7.47 14.48
C CYS A 59 1.62 -8.87 15.08
N GLU A 60 2.63 -9.42 15.76
CA GLU A 60 2.60 -10.72 16.42
C GLU A 60 1.56 -10.79 17.56
N ARG A 61 1.18 -9.65 18.14
CA ARG A 61 0.12 -9.57 19.16
C ARG A 61 -1.26 -9.30 18.58
N ARG A 62 -1.33 -8.78 17.36
CA ARG A 62 -2.58 -8.37 16.70
C ARG A 62 -3.15 -9.43 15.77
N PHE A 63 -2.31 -10.29 15.22
CA PHE A 63 -2.69 -11.27 14.21
C PHE A 63 -2.06 -12.63 14.55
N THR A 64 -2.83 -13.71 14.33
CA THR A 64 -2.29 -15.07 14.40
C THR A 64 -1.43 -15.38 13.17
N GLU A 65 -0.53 -16.36 13.27
CA GLU A 65 0.30 -16.79 12.14
C GLU A 65 -0.54 -17.23 10.93
N GLU A 66 -1.67 -17.91 11.17
CA GLU A 66 -2.60 -18.32 10.12
C GLU A 66 -3.30 -17.13 9.45
N GLU A 67 -3.74 -16.13 10.21
CA GLU A 67 -4.29 -14.88 9.65
C GLU A 67 -3.20 -14.13 8.86
N MET A 68 -1.94 -14.21 9.31
CA MET A 68 -0.79 -13.64 8.62
C MET A 68 -0.45 -14.37 7.31
N ALA A 69 -0.67 -15.67 7.21
CA ALA A 69 -0.41 -16.43 5.99
C ALA A 69 -1.53 -16.25 4.96
N VAL A 70 -2.78 -16.41 5.35
CA VAL A 70 -3.92 -16.46 4.41
C VAL A 70 -4.30 -15.06 3.92
N SER A 71 -4.36 -14.10 4.84
CA SER A 71 -5.00 -12.82 4.57
C SER A 71 -4.07 -11.88 3.79
N TRP A 72 -2.76 -12.02 3.95
CA TRP A 72 -1.78 -11.12 3.33
C TRP A 72 -1.32 -11.59 1.95
N VAL A 73 -1.32 -12.90 1.67
CA VAL A 73 -1.14 -13.42 0.30
C VAL A 73 -2.18 -12.81 -0.64
N SER A 74 -3.43 -12.64 -0.17
CA SER A 74 -4.47 -11.94 -0.93
C SER A 74 -4.14 -10.46 -1.14
N THR A 75 -3.62 -9.77 -0.12
CA THR A 75 -3.18 -8.36 -0.24
C THR A 75 -2.02 -8.18 -1.23
N PHE A 76 -1.06 -9.10 -1.29
CA PHE A 76 0.05 -9.02 -2.26
C PHE A 76 -0.42 -9.20 -3.70
N SER A 77 -1.46 -9.99 -3.95
CA SER A 77 -2.08 -10.10 -5.27
C SER A 77 -2.82 -8.84 -5.74
N LEU A 78 -3.08 -7.87 -4.83
CA LEU A 78 -3.74 -6.58 -5.14
C LEU A 78 -2.78 -5.51 -5.65
N PHE A 79 -1.49 -5.77 -5.62
CA PHE A 79 -0.50 -4.93 -6.26
C PHE A 79 -0.20 -5.55 -7.63
N PRO A 80 -1.01 -5.30 -8.68
CA PRO A 80 -0.76 -5.89 -9.99
C PRO A 80 0.65 -5.53 -10.43
N ILE A 81 1.45 -6.55 -10.69
CA ILE A 81 2.74 -6.43 -11.36
C ILE A 81 2.40 -6.07 -12.81
N GLY A 82 2.18 -4.78 -13.10
CA GLY A 82 1.98 -4.36 -14.50
C GLY A 82 1.11 -3.13 -14.78
N ASP A 83 0.38 -2.56 -13.82
CA ASP A 83 -0.45 -1.38 -14.13
C ASP A 83 0.38 -0.09 -14.13
N LEU A 84 1.02 0.13 -15.27
CA LEU A 84 1.75 1.33 -15.66
C LEU A 84 0.72 2.42 -16.02
N VAL A 85 -0.07 2.87 -15.05
CA VAL A 85 -0.96 4.04 -15.23
C VAL A 85 -0.55 5.11 -14.24
N ILE A 86 0.30 6.02 -14.72
CA ILE A 86 0.72 7.22 -14.00
C ILE A 86 -0.50 8.13 -13.85
N CYS A 87 -1.20 8.04 -12.72
CA CYS A 87 -2.28 8.96 -12.35
C CYS A 87 -1.73 10.23 -11.66
N LEU A 88 -0.76 10.92 -12.27
CA LEU A 88 -0.25 12.21 -11.75
C LEU A 88 -0.99 13.42 -12.33
N GLY A 89 -2.29 13.29 -12.59
CA GLY A 89 -3.11 14.34 -13.17
C GLY A 89 -3.60 15.42 -12.20
N ASN A 90 -3.57 15.18 -10.87
CA ASN A 90 -4.34 16.00 -9.92
C ASN A 90 -3.57 16.63 -8.74
N ILE A 91 -2.23 16.58 -8.72
CA ILE A 91 -1.44 17.18 -7.61
C ILE A 91 -1.19 18.70 -7.82
N THR A 92 -1.76 19.33 -8.85
CA THR A 92 -1.50 20.75 -9.19
C THR A 92 -2.58 21.75 -8.74
N ASN A 93 -3.50 21.38 -7.83
CA ASN A 93 -4.49 22.33 -7.30
C ASN A 93 -4.42 22.44 -5.77
N TYR A 94 -3.30 22.90 -5.22
CA TYR A 94 -3.22 23.58 -3.92
C TYR A 94 -2.08 24.60 -3.95
#